data_AF-A0A9D5VFW7-F1
#
_entry.id   AF-A0A9D5VFW7-F1
#
_cell.length_a   1.000
_cell.length_b   1.000
_cell.length_c   1.000
_cell.angle_alpha   90.00
_cell.angle_beta   90.00
_cell.angle_gamma   90.00
#
_symmetry.space_group_name_H-M   'P 1'
#
loop_
_entity.id
_entity.type
_entity.pdbx_description
1 polymer ?
#
loop_
_entity_poly.entity_id
_entity_poly.type
_entity_poly.pdbx_seq_one_letter_code
_entity_poly.pdbx_strand_id
1 'polypeptide(L)' 'VRGVKSSANLYSLIETAKASGLEPFAYLRYLFMELPTAQTVDDYEKLLPWNIDPAALSMN' A
#
# COMPACT_ATOMS: atom_id res chain seq x y z
N VAL A 1 -23.60 -4.56 -3.57
CA VAL A 1 -22.94 -3.28 -3.21
C VAL A 1 -21.59 -3.42 -2.50
N ARG A 2 -21.40 -4.30 -1.50
CA ARG A 2 -20.09 -4.42 -0.79
C ARG A 2 -18.91 -4.80 -1.70
N GLY A 3 -19.11 -5.73 -2.65
CA GLY A 3 -18.05 -6.17 -3.57
C GLY A 3 -17.53 -5.06 -4.51
N VAL A 4 -18.42 -4.24 -5.07
CA VAL A 4 -18.06 -3.12 -5.96
C VAL A 4 -17.21 -2.06 -5.24
N LYS A 5 -17.56 -1.76 -3.98
CA LYS A 5 -16.80 -0.81 -3.16
C LYS A 5 -15.41 -1.37 -2.81
N SER A 6 -15.33 -2.66 -2.50
CA SER A 6 -14.06 -3.33 -2.23
C SER A 6 -13.12 -3.33 -3.44
N SER A 7 -13.65 -3.62 -4.63
CA SER A 7 -12.85 -3.60 -5.87
C SER A 7 -12.44 -2.18 -6.27
N ALA A 8 -13.30 -1.18 -6.08
CA ALA A 8 -12.97 0.22 -6.35
C ALA A 8 -11.86 0.74 -5.41
N ASN A 9 -11.89 0.35 -4.13
CA ASN A 9 -10.83 0.68 -3.18
C ASN A 9 -9.49 0.05 -3.59
N LEU A 10 -9.50 -1.23 -3.96
CA LEU A 10 -8.29 -1.91 -4.42
C LEU A 10 -7.72 -1.26 -5.69
N TYR A 11 -8.58 -0.91 -6.65
CA TYR A 11 -8.18 -0.20 -7.85
C TYR A 11 -7.54 1.15 -7.52
N SER A 12 -8.14 1.92 -6.60
CA SER A 12 -7.59 3.21 -6.17
C SER A 12 -6.20 3.07 -5.54
N LEU A 13 -5.98 2.03 -4.72
CA LEU A 13 -4.67 1.75 -4.14
C LEU A 13 -3.62 1.39 -5.20
N ILE A 14 -4.00 0.59 -6.20
CA ILE A 14 -3.12 0.24 -7.33
C ILE A 14 -2.71 1.49 -8.10
N GLU A 15 -3.65 2.37 -8.44
CA GLU A 15 -3.34 3.59 -9.17
C GLU A 15 -2.48 4.55 -8.34
N THR A 16 -2.70 4.62 -7.03
CA THR A 16 -1.87 5.42 -6.11
C THR A 16 -0.44 4.89 -6.03
N ALA A 17 -0.25 3.57 -5.98
CA ALA A 17 1.06 2.93 -5.98
C ALA A 17 1.83 3.25 -7.28
N LYS A 18 1.17 3.10 -8.43
CA LYS A 18 1.75 3.47 -9.73
C LYS A 18 2.13 4.95 -9.80
N ALA A 19 1.26 5.84 -9.33
CA ALA A 19 1.52 7.27 -9.31
C ALA A 19 2.72 7.64 -8.42
N SER A 20 3.01 6.82 -7.40
CA SER A 20 4.16 6.97 -6.51
C SER A 20 5.42 6.22 -7.02
N GLY A 21 5.37 5.61 -8.21
CA GLY A 21 6.49 4.88 -8.80
C GLY A 21 6.73 3.48 -8.20
N LEU A 22 5.80 2.98 -7.39
CA LEU A 22 5.89 1.66 -6.77
C LEU A 22 5.32 0.58 -7.68
N GLU A 23 5.91 -0.62 -7.62
CA GLU A 23 5.31 -1.81 -8.22
C GLU A 23 4.05 -2.16 -7.40
N PRO A 24 2.84 -2.17 -8.00
CA PRO A 24 1.60 -2.26 -7.24
C PRO A 24 1.44 -3.55 -6.44
N PHE A 25 1.90 -4.68 -6.96
CA PHE A 25 1.77 -5.95 -6.25
C PHE A 25 2.67 -5.99 -5.02
N ALA A 26 3.94 -5.58 -5.13
CA ALA A 26 4.89 -5.48 -4.04
C ALA A 26 4.40 -4.51 -2.95
N TYR A 27 3.89 -3.34 -3.35
CA TYR A 27 3.31 -2.39 -2.40
C TYR A 27 2.11 -2.97 -1.65
N LEU A 28 1.15 -3.59 -2.35
CA LEU A 28 -0.02 -4.19 -1.71
C LEU A 28 0.35 -5.36 -0.78
N ARG A 29 1.33 -6.18 -1.18
CA ARG A 29 1.87 -7.27 -0.36
C ARG A 29 2.47 -6.74 0.94
N TYR A 30 3.32 -5.73 0.84
CA TYR A 30 3.92 -5.05 1.99
C TYR A 30 2.86 -4.41 2.88
N LEU A 31 1.94 -3.64 2.28
CA LEU A 31 0.85 -2.97 2.99
C LEU A 31 0.00 -3.95 3.81
N PHE A 32 -0.40 -5.09 3.23
CA PHE A 32 -1.20 -6.08 3.96
C PHE A 32 -0.41 -6.88 5.01
N MET A 33 0.92 -6.92 4.90
CA MET A 33 1.79 -7.55 5.90
C MET A 33 2.00 -6.64 7.12
N GLU A 34 2.17 -5.33 6.91
CA GLU A 34 2.44 -4.36 7.97
C GLU A 34 1.18 -3.69 8.55
N LEU A 35 0.07 -3.63 7.82
CA LEU A 35 -1.19 -3.07 8.33
C LEU A 35 -1.64 -3.67 9.68
N PRO A 36 -1.54 -4.99 9.92
CA PRO A 36 -1.87 -5.59 11.20
C PRO A 36 -0.93 -5.23 12.35
N THR A 37 0.29 -4.77 12.05
CA THR A 37 1.32 -4.42 13.06
C THR A 37 1.28 -2.95 13.45
N ALA A 38 0.72 -2.08 12.59
CA ALA A 38 0.58 -0.65 12.82
C ALA A 38 -0.38 -0.34 13.98
N GLN A 39 0.09 0.45 14.95
CA GLN A 39 -0.68 0.83 16.15
C GLN A 39 -0.80 2.33 16.34
N THR A 40 0.14 3.10 15.79
CA THR A 40 0.19 4.56 15.91
C THR A 40 -0.06 5.25 14.58
N VAL A 41 -0.42 6.54 14.62
CA VAL A 41 -0.57 7.36 13.41
C VAL A 41 0.71 7.31 12.56
N ASP A 42 1.87 7.46 13.21
CA ASP A 42 3.17 7.38 12.56
C ASP A 42 3.41 6.03 11.86
N ASP A 43 2.91 4.92 12.40
CA ASP A 43 3.01 3.62 11.74
C ASP A 43 2.20 3.59 10.45
N TYR A 44 0.97 4.12 10.47
CA TYR A 44 0.16 4.23 9.25
C TYR A 44 0.76 5.20 8.24
N GLU A 45 1.38 6.29 8.69
CA GLU A 45 2.04 7.24 7.79
C GLU A 45 3.22 6.61 7.05
N LYS A 46 3.98 5.71 7.68
CA LYS A 46 5.06 4.97 7.01
C LYS A 46 4.56 4.04 5.91
N LEU A 47 3.31 3.59 5.99
CA LEU A 47 2.69 2.73 4.97
C LEU A 47 2.18 3.51 3.76
N LEU A 48 2.22 4.84 3.78
CA LEU A 48 1.77 5.66 2.65
C LEU A 48 2.75 5.51 1.48
N PRO A 49 2.25 5.47 0.23
CA PRO A 49 3.05 5.09 -0.92
C PRO A 49 4.13 6.12 -1.28
N TRP A 50 4.02 7.37 -0.81
CA TRP A 50 5.07 8.39 -0.95
C TRP A 50 6.14 8.36 0.14
N ASN A 51 5.93 7.59 1.20
CA ASN A 51 6.89 7.41 2.31
C ASN A 51 7.69 6.10 2.18
N ILE A 52 7.43 5.30 1.15
CA ILE A 52 8.10 4.03 0.90
C ILE A 52 9.15 4.20 -0.18
N ASP A 53 10.38 3.77 0.11
CA ASP A 53 11.42 3.66 -0.90
C ASP A 53 11.12 2.47 -1.83
N PRO A 54 10.97 2.66 -3.15
CA PRO A 54 10.77 1.56 -4.10
C PRO A 54 11.85 0.47 -3.99
N ALA A 55 13.09 0.82 -3.64
CA ALA A 55 14.17 -0.14 -3.45
C ALA A 55 13.91 -1.07 -2.25
N ALA A 56 13.27 -0.57 -1.19
CA ALA A 56 12.95 -1.37 0.00
C ALA A 56 11.91 -2.47 -0.29
N LEU A 57 11.01 -2.25 -1.25
CA LEU A 57 10.02 -3.25 -1.68
C LEU A 57 10.63 -4.38 -2.51
N SER A 58 11.83 -4.18 -3.08
CA SER A 58 12.52 -5.19 -3.91
C SER A 58 13.30 -6.23 -3.10
N MET A 59 13.55 -5.96 -1.81
CA MET A 59 14.38 -6.79 -0.92
C MET A 59 13.56 -7.65 0.05
N ASN A 60 12.22 -7.69 -0.10
CA ASN A 60 11.28 -8.38 0.78
C ASN A 60 10.53 -9.50 0.05
#